data_AF-A0A0V0GHN2-F1
#
_entry.id   AF-A0A0V0GHN2-F1
#
_cell.length_a   1.000
_cell.length_b   1.000
_cell.length_c   1.000
_cell.angle_alpha   90.00
_cell.angle_beta   90.00
_cell.angle_gamma   90.00
#
_symmetry.space_group_name_H-M   'P 1'
#
loop_
_entity.id
_entity.type
_entity.pdbx_description
1 polymer ?
#
loop_
_entity_poly.entity_id
_entity_poly.type
_entity_poly.pdbx_seq_one_letter_code
_entity_poly.pdbx_strand_id
1 'polypeptide(L)'
;MSAVNITNVAVLDNPAPFLSPFQFEISYECLDALKDDLEWKLTYVGSAEDDTYDQQLESVFVGPVNVGKYRFVLQADPPEPSKIREEDIIGVTVLLLTCSYVGQEFIRVGYYVNNDYD
;
A
#
# COMPACT_ATOMS: atom_id res chain seq x y z
N MET A 1 3.28 5.61 22.69
CA MET A 1 3.05 4.30 22.03
C MET A 1 2.05 4.54 20.93
N SER A 2 2.23 3.92 19.75
CA SER A 2 1.24 4.01 18.68
C SER A 2 -0.02 3.24 19.08
N ALA A 3 -1.21 3.79 18.79
CA ALA A 3 -2.50 3.13 19.05
C ALA A 3 -2.73 1.93 18.12
N VAL A 4 -2.03 1.89 16.97
CA VAL A 4 -2.14 0.83 15.98
C VAL A 4 -0.74 0.37 15.58
N ASN A 5 -0.54 -0.95 15.56
CA ASN A 5 0.72 -1.59 15.16
C ASN A 5 0.45 -2.64 14.09
N ILE A 6 1.22 -2.61 12.99
CA ILE A 6 1.23 -3.71 12.02
C ILE A 6 1.91 -4.92 12.64
N THR A 7 1.28 -6.08 12.46
CA THR A 7 1.81 -7.38 12.90
C THR A 7 2.33 -8.20 11.73
N ASN A 8 1.68 -8.11 10.57
CA ASN A 8 2.11 -8.78 9.34
C ASN A 8 1.55 -8.07 8.10
N VAL A 9 2.28 -8.12 6.99
CA VAL A 9 1.81 -7.74 5.66
C VAL A 9 2.28 -8.81 4.70
N ALA A 10 1.36 -9.67 4.25
CA ALA A 10 1.66 -10.73 3.29
C ALA A 10 1.27 -10.29 1.88
N VAL A 11 2.23 -10.36 0.95
CA VAL A 11 1.99 -10.13 -0.47
C VAL A 11 1.45 -11.42 -1.08
N LEU A 12 0.26 -11.35 -1.65
CA LEU A 12 -0.40 -12.50 -2.30
C LEU A 12 -0.09 -12.48 -3.80
N ASP A 13 -0.17 -13.64 -4.44
CA ASP A 13 -0.01 -13.81 -5.89
C ASP A 13 1.26 -13.15 -6.47
N ASN A 14 2.42 -13.36 -5.82
CA ASN A 14 3.71 -12.83 -6.26
C ASN A 14 4.72 -13.96 -6.54
N PRO A 15 5.45 -13.96 -7.68
CA PRO A 15 5.41 -12.96 -8.77
C PRO A 15 4.13 -13.05 -9.62
N ALA A 16 3.75 -11.93 -10.26
CA ALA A 16 2.59 -11.82 -11.13
C ALA A 16 2.87 -10.93 -12.35
N PRO A 17 2.08 -11.07 -13.45
CA PRO A 17 2.12 -10.14 -14.57
C PRO A 17 1.87 -8.70 -14.13
N PHE A 18 2.56 -7.74 -14.74
CA PHE A 18 2.48 -6.30 -14.40
C PHE A 18 1.06 -5.73 -14.35
N LEU A 19 0.17 -6.22 -15.22
CA LEU A 19 -1.23 -5.77 -15.30
C LEU A 19 -2.18 -6.56 -14.37
N SER A 20 -1.64 -7.37 -13.47
CA SER A 20 -2.43 -8.07 -12.46
C SER A 20 -2.69 -7.15 -11.26
N PRO A 21 -3.84 -7.28 -10.60
CA PRO A 21 -4.12 -6.51 -9.39
C PRO A 21 -3.16 -6.90 -8.27
N PHE A 22 -2.75 -5.91 -7.49
CA PHE A 22 -1.99 -6.14 -6.26
C PHE A 22 -2.92 -6.65 -5.17
N GLN A 23 -2.41 -7.57 -4.35
CA GLN A 23 -3.15 -8.14 -3.22
C GLN A 23 -2.26 -8.21 -1.98
N PHE A 24 -2.68 -7.52 -0.92
CA PHE A 24 -1.99 -7.48 0.37
C PHE A 24 -2.92 -7.97 1.47
N GLU A 25 -2.55 -9.06 2.15
CA GLU A 25 -3.18 -9.44 3.42
C GLU A 25 -2.50 -8.67 4.56
N ILE A 26 -3.22 -7.68 5.10
CA ILE A 26 -2.73 -6.79 6.16
C ILE A 26 -3.28 -7.27 7.49
N SER A 27 -2.38 -7.53 8.45
CA SER A 27 -2.72 -7.87 9.83
C SER A 27 -2.19 -6.82 10.80
N TYR A 28 -3.06 -6.23 11.61
CA TYR A 28 -2.68 -5.19 12.55
C TYR A 28 -3.38 -5.36 13.91
N GLU A 29 -2.80 -4.77 14.94
CA GLU A 29 -3.33 -4.74 16.30
C GLU A 29 -3.64 -3.30 16.69
N CYS A 30 -4.85 -3.08 17.19
CA CYS A 30 -5.31 -1.81 17.73
C CYS A 30 -5.31 -1.91 19.26
N LEU A 31 -4.54 -1.05 19.92
CA LEU A 31 -4.34 -1.02 21.37
C LEU A 31 -5.32 -0.06 22.07
N ASP A 32 -5.75 0.99 21.38
CA ASP A 32 -6.70 1.99 21.87
C ASP A 32 -7.82 2.20 20.87
N ALA A 33 -9.08 2.24 21.33
CA ALA A 33 -10.23 2.42 20.44
C ALA A 33 -10.16 3.76 19.70
N LEU A 34 -10.26 3.70 18.37
CA LEU A 34 -10.23 4.84 17.47
C LEU A 34 -11.65 5.25 17.10
N LYS A 35 -11.92 6.56 17.17
CA LYS A 35 -13.25 7.12 16.86
C LYS A 35 -13.49 7.29 15.37
N ASP A 36 -12.43 7.66 14.65
CA ASP A 36 -12.44 7.90 13.22
C ASP A 36 -11.83 6.71 12.48
N ASP A 37 -11.91 6.73 11.16
CA ASP A 37 -11.42 5.65 10.32
C ASP A 37 -9.91 5.73 10.12
N LEU A 38 -9.29 4.55 10.03
CA LEU A 38 -7.95 4.40 9.48
C LEU A 38 -8.03 4.45 7.96
N GLU A 39 -7.23 5.28 7.33
CA GLU A 39 -7.06 5.28 5.88
C GLU A 39 -5.86 4.41 5.54
N TRP A 40 -6.07 3.37 4.75
CA TRP A 40 -5.02 2.54 4.17
C TRP A 40 -4.90 2.86 2.69
N LYS A 41 -3.71 3.29 2.28
CA LYS A 41 -3.45 3.73 0.91
C LYS A 41 -2.33 2.92 0.30
N LEU A 42 -2.52 2.49 -0.95
CA LEU A 42 -1.48 1.89 -1.77
C LEU A 42 -1.05 2.87 -2.85
N THR A 43 0.24 3.18 -2.91
CA THR A 43 0.83 4.09 -3.89
C THR A 43 1.96 3.39 -4.63
N TYR A 44 1.95 3.48 -5.96
CA TYR A 44 3.02 3.03 -6.83
C TYR A 44 3.90 4.22 -7.20
N VAL A 45 5.21 4.09 -6.97
CA VAL A 45 6.18 5.12 -7.33
C VAL A 45 6.47 5.02 -8.82
N GLY A 46 5.99 5.99 -9.60
CA GLY A 46 6.11 5.99 -11.06
C GLY A 46 7.46 6.48 -11.57
N SER A 47 8.23 7.18 -10.74
CA SER A 47 9.62 7.52 -10.99
C SER A 47 10.36 7.73 -9.66
N ALA A 48 11.61 7.29 -9.57
CA ALA A 48 12.40 7.48 -8.36
C ALA A 48 12.83 8.96 -8.15
N GLU A 49 12.80 9.76 -9.21
CA GLU A 49 13.29 11.14 -9.20
C GLU A 49 12.17 12.19 -9.10
N ASP A 50 10.93 11.81 -9.40
CA ASP A 50 9.81 12.73 -9.57
C ASP A 50 8.51 12.13 -9.01
N ASP A 51 8.03 12.70 -7.91
CA ASP A 51 6.82 12.27 -7.20
C ASP A 51 5.52 12.61 -7.95
N THR A 52 5.58 13.40 -9.03
CA THR A 52 4.41 13.69 -9.86
C THR A 52 3.93 12.47 -10.66
N TYR A 53 4.78 11.45 -10.80
CA TYR A 53 4.44 10.16 -11.40
C TYR A 53 3.88 9.16 -10.38
N ASP A 54 3.81 9.51 -9.10
CA ASP A 54 3.25 8.62 -8.07
C ASP A 54 1.76 8.41 -8.31
N GLN A 55 1.35 7.15 -8.36
CA GLN A 55 -0.02 6.76 -8.61
C GLN A 55 -0.61 6.17 -7.34
N GLN A 56 -1.63 6.83 -6.78
CA GLN A 56 -2.48 6.21 -5.77
C GLN A 56 -3.33 5.14 -6.46
N LEU A 57 -3.04 3.88 -6.16
CA LEU A 57 -3.75 2.74 -6.73
C LEU A 57 -5.07 2.47 -6.00
N GLU A 58 -5.06 2.61 -4.66
CA GLU A 58 -6.24 2.37 -3.84
C GLU A 58 -6.17 3.18 -2.54
N SER A 59 -7.34 3.56 -2.01
CA SER A 59 -7.50 4.11 -0.66
C SER A 59 -8.77 3.56 -0.01
N VAL A 60 -8.60 2.83 1.10
CA VAL A 60 -9.70 2.23 1.85
C VAL A 60 -9.76 2.77 3.28
N PHE A 61 -10.98 3.01 3.74
CA PHE A 61 -11.25 3.47 5.10
C PHE A 61 -11.74 2.30 5.96
N VAL A 62 -11.11 2.10 7.11
CA VAL A 62 -11.44 1.04 8.07
C VAL A 62 -11.74 1.67 9.41
N GLY A 63 -13.02 1.72 9.77
CA GLY A 63 -13.44 2.13 11.10
C GLY A 63 -14.95 2.13 11.32
N PRO A 64 -15.39 2.48 12.54
CA PRO A 64 -14.56 2.73 13.73
C PRO A 64 -13.85 1.46 14.24
N VAL A 65 -12.62 1.58 14.73
CA VAL A 65 -11.76 0.45 15.13
C VAL A 65 -11.72 0.31 16.65
N ASN A 66 -12.13 -0.84 17.16
CA ASN A 66 -12.05 -1.17 18.59
C ASN A 66 -10.70 -1.82 18.93
N VAL A 67 -10.41 -1.97 20.21
CA VAL A 67 -9.22 -2.70 20.67
C VAL A 67 -9.30 -4.16 20.21
N GLY A 68 -8.24 -4.65 19.56
CA GLY A 68 -8.20 -6.02 19.06
C GLY A 68 -7.24 -6.24 17.89
N LYS A 69 -7.23 -7.47 17.38
CA LYS A 69 -6.46 -7.87 16.21
C LYS A 69 -7.36 -7.94 14.99
N TYR A 70 -6.92 -7.33 13.91
CA TYR A 70 -7.66 -7.22 12.66
C TYR A 70 -6.83 -7.78 11.51
N ARG A 71 -7.56 -8.28 10.52
CA ARG A 71 -6.98 -8.77 9.27
C ARG A 71 -7.95 -8.53 8.14
N PHE A 72 -7.45 -8.01 7.03
CA PHE A 72 -8.21 -7.83 5.80
C PHE A 72 -7.28 -7.94 4.58
N VAL A 73 -7.89 -8.13 3.41
CA VAL A 73 -7.18 -8.11 2.13
C VAL A 73 -7.44 -6.78 1.45
N LEU A 74 -6.38 -6.04 1.15
CA LEU A 74 -6.40 -4.87 0.29
C LEU A 74 -6.07 -5.31 -1.12
N GLN A 75 -7.00 -5.10 -2.04
CA GLN A 75 -6.80 -5.36 -3.46
C GLN A 75 -6.81 -4.02 -4.19
N ALA A 76 -5.87 -3.82 -5.11
CA ALA A 76 -5.75 -2.60 -5.90
C ALA A 76 -5.46 -2.94 -7.36
N ASP A 77 -6.03 -2.16 -8.28
CA ASP A 77 -5.71 -2.26 -9.69
C ASP A 77 -4.24 -1.86 -9.94
N PRO A 78 -3.59 -2.40 -10.99
CA PRO A 78 -2.21 -2.03 -11.33
C PRO A 78 -2.08 -0.54 -11.70
N PRO A 79 -0.88 0.05 -11.65
CA PRO A 79 -0.66 1.41 -12.14
C PRO A 79 -0.96 1.52 -13.64
N GLU A 80 -1.34 2.72 -14.07
CA GLU A 80 -1.48 3.02 -15.49
C GLU A 80 -0.08 3.18 -16.12
N PRO A 81 0.31 2.33 -17.10
CA PRO A 81 1.63 2.39 -17.72
C PRO A 81 1.95 3.74 -18.37
N SER A 82 0.93 4.41 -18.92
CA SER A 82 1.09 5.72 -19.58
C SER A 82 1.42 6.87 -18.62
N LYS A 83 1.27 6.65 -17.31
CA LYS A 83 1.60 7.61 -16.24
C LYS A 83 2.90 7.24 -15.51
N ILE A 84 3.67 6.30 -16.05
CA ILE A 84 5.01 5.93 -15.57
C ILE A 84 6.02 6.53 -16.55
N ARG A 85 7.16 7.00 -16.03
CA ARG A 85 8.25 7.46 -16.89
C ARG A 85 8.77 6.26 -17.71
N GLU A 86 8.93 6.40 -19.02
CA GLU A 86 9.24 5.26 -19.92
C GLU A 86 10.50 4.48 -19.50
N GLU A 87 11.49 5.16 -18.92
CA GLU A 87 12.73 4.54 -18.44
C GLU A 87 12.60 3.81 -17.10
N ASP A 88 11.55 4.11 -16.32
CA ASP A 88 11.29 3.54 -14.99
C ASP A 88 10.26 2.39 -15.04
N ILE A 89 9.73 2.06 -16.22
CA ILE A 89 8.74 0.98 -16.37
C ILE A 89 9.36 -0.42 -16.18
N ILE A 90 10.63 -0.59 -16.59
CA ILE A 90 11.43 -1.80 -16.42
C ILE A 90 12.49 -1.56 -15.35
N GLY A 91 12.76 -2.58 -14.53
CA GLY A 91 13.71 -2.53 -13.43
C GLY A 91 13.05 -2.32 -12.09
N VAL A 92 13.79 -1.72 -11.15
CA VAL A 92 13.39 -1.62 -9.75
C VAL A 92 12.65 -0.32 -9.49
N THR A 93 11.47 -0.41 -8.90
CA THR A 93 10.73 0.70 -8.32
C THR A 93 10.22 0.36 -6.92
N VAL A 94 9.40 1.24 -6.32
CA VAL A 94 8.87 1.12 -4.97
C VAL A 94 7.34 1.13 -4.98
N LEU A 95 6.76 0.26 -4.16
CA LEU A 95 5.35 0.30 -3.79
C LEU A 95 5.24 0.68 -2.31
N LEU A 96 4.40 1.65 -2.00
CA LEU A 96 4.20 2.19 -0.66
C LEU A 96 2.79 1.85 -0.16
N LEU A 97 2.72 1.05 0.91
CA LEU A 97 1.51 0.88 1.70
C LEU A 97 1.60 1.81 2.91
N THR A 98 0.70 2.80 2.98
CA THR A 98 0.65 3.75 4.10
C THR A 98 -0.64 3.62 4.89
N CYS A 99 -0.56 3.90 6.19
CA CYS A 99 -1.73 4.04 7.04
C CYS A 99 -1.73 5.40 7.73
N SER A 100 -2.87 6.07 7.64
CA SER A 100 -3.12 7.39 8.21
C SER A 100 -4.31 7.36 9.15
N TYR A 101 -4.27 8.19 10.19
CA TYR A 101 -5.40 8.43 11.09
C TYR A 101 -5.65 9.94 11.12
N VAL A 102 -6.88 10.36 10.77
CA VAL A 102 -7.26 11.79 10.69
C VAL A 102 -6.30 12.60 9.80
N GLY A 103 -5.91 12.00 8.66
CA GLY A 103 -5.00 12.61 7.67
C GLY A 103 -3.52 12.61 8.08
N GLN A 104 -3.17 12.14 9.28
CA GLN A 104 -1.78 12.01 9.69
C GLN A 104 -1.27 10.59 9.44
N GLU A 105 -0.33 10.45 8.49
CA GLU A 105 0.37 9.19 8.23
C GLU A 105 1.23 8.81 9.44
N PHE A 106 1.10 7.57 9.89
CA PHE A 106 1.87 7.05 11.03
C PHE A 106 2.50 5.67 10.77
N ILE A 107 2.11 4.98 9.69
CA ILE A 107 2.78 3.78 9.21
C ILE A 107 3.07 3.91 7.71
N ARG A 108 4.27 3.46 7.33
CA ARG A 108 4.70 3.32 5.94
C ARG A 108 5.48 2.01 5.78
N VAL A 109 5.00 1.14 4.90
CA VAL A 109 5.67 -0.10 4.50
C VAL A 109 6.02 0.03 3.02
N GLY A 110 7.32 -0.01 2.71
CA GLY A 110 7.82 0.07 1.34
C GLY A 110 8.30 -1.29 0.83
N TYR A 111 7.87 -1.67 -0.36
CA TYR A 111 8.34 -2.84 -1.08
C TYR A 111 9.13 -2.41 -2.32
N TYR A 112 10.29 -3.03 -2.54
CA TYR A 112 10.90 -2.97 -3.86
C TYR A 112 10.16 -3.90 -4.81
N VAL A 113 9.77 -3.37 -5.96
CA VAL A 113 9.13 -4.11 -7.04
C VAL A 113 10.11 -4.13 -8.21
N ASN A 114 10.38 -5.31 -8.76
CA ASN A 114 11.24 -5.46 -9.91
C ASN A 114 10.40 -5.92 -11.10
N ASN A 115 10.30 -5.08 -12.13
CA ASN A 115 9.58 -5.36 -13.36
C ASN A 115 10.58 -5.82 -14.42
N ASP A 116 10.45 -7.05 -14.90
CA ASP A 116 11.28 -7.61 -15.97
C ASP A 116 10.40 -8.18 -17.09
N TYR A 117 11.01 -8.40 -18.25
CA TYR A 117 10.38 -9.18 -19.32
C TYR A 117 10.34 -10.67 -18.95
N ASP A 118 9.30 -11.36 -19.41
CA ASP A 118 9.21 -12.83 -19.33
C ASP A 118 10.30 -13.55 -20.15
#